data_AF-A0A1N6NCA9-F1
#
_entry.id   AF-A0A1N6NCA9-F1
#
_cell.length_a   1.000
_cell.length_b   1.000
_cell.length_c   1.000
_cell.angle_alpha   90.00
_cell.angle_beta   90.00
_cell.angle_gamma   90.00
#
_symmetry.space_group_name_H-M   'P 1'
#
loop_
_entity.id
_entity.type
_entity.pdbx_description
1 polymer ?
#
loop_
_entity_poly.entity_id
_entity_poly.type
_entity_poly.pdbx_seq_one_letter_code
_entity_poly.pdbx_strand_id
1 'polypeptide(L)'
;MEKVDVFKDIAERTGGDIYLGVVGAVRTGKSTFIKKFMELMVLPHIENEAERARTQDELPQSAAGKTIMTTEPKFVPNQAVSVQVDDGLDVNIRLVDCVGYTVPGAKGYEDENGPRMINTPWYEEPIPFHEAAEIGTRKVIQEHSTIGVVITTDGTIGDIPRHDYLEAEERVINELKEVGKPFIMVINTVQPYHPDTEKLRVNLNEKYDIPVLAMSVESMRDTDVLNVLREALYEFPVLEVNVNLPSWVMVLKDKHWLRESYQEAVQETVKDIKRLRDVDRVVAQFTEFEFIEQARLAGIEMGQGIAEIDLYAPDDLYDQILKEVVGVEIRGRDHLLQLMQDFVHAKMEYDQVSDALRMVKQTGYGVAAPSLADMSLDEPEIIRQGSRFGVRLKAVAPSIHMIKVDVESEFAPIIGTEKQSEELVRYLMQDFEDDPLSIWNSDIFGRSLSSIVREGIQGKLSLMPENARYKLKETLERIINEGSGGLIAIIL
;
A
#
# COMPACT_ATOMS: atom_id res chain seq x y z
N MET A 1 -17.74 -13.13 -21.89
CA MET A 1 -17.15 -12.19 -20.93
C MET A 1 -16.37 -12.98 -19.89
N GLU A 2 -17.00 -13.67 -18.92
CA GLU A 2 -16.23 -14.41 -17.87
C GLU A 2 -15.11 -15.37 -18.35
N LYS A 3 -15.26 -16.03 -19.51
CA LYS A 3 -14.21 -16.89 -20.09
C LYS A 3 -12.96 -16.10 -20.45
N VAL A 4 -13.13 -14.95 -21.12
CA VAL A 4 -12.06 -14.11 -21.66
C VAL A 4 -11.26 -13.47 -20.52
N ASP A 5 -11.98 -13.00 -19.50
CA ASP A 5 -11.38 -12.31 -18.36
C ASP A 5 -10.40 -13.21 -17.57
N VAL A 6 -10.78 -14.47 -17.29
CA VAL A 6 -9.92 -15.42 -16.55
C VAL A 6 -8.63 -15.74 -17.32
N PHE A 7 -8.72 -15.96 -18.63
CA PHE A 7 -7.53 -16.24 -19.42
C PHE A 7 -6.62 -15.02 -19.55
N LYS A 8 -7.22 -13.83 -19.67
CA LYS A 8 -6.48 -12.58 -19.67
C LYS A 8 -5.71 -12.37 -18.37
N ASP A 9 -6.37 -12.56 -17.23
CA ASP A 9 -5.74 -12.46 -15.92
C ASP A 9 -4.59 -13.45 -15.78
N ILE A 10 -4.77 -14.72 -16.18
CA ILE A 10 -3.67 -15.70 -16.12
C ILE A 10 -2.54 -15.27 -17.06
N ALA A 11 -2.85 -14.84 -18.29
CA ALA A 11 -1.83 -14.44 -19.25
C ALA A 11 -1.01 -13.24 -18.79
N GLU A 12 -1.65 -12.21 -18.23
CA GLU A 12 -0.96 -11.07 -17.61
C GLU A 12 -0.03 -11.54 -16.47
N ARG A 13 -0.50 -12.52 -15.69
CA ARG A 13 0.24 -13.08 -14.56
C ARG A 13 1.45 -13.91 -14.97
N THR A 14 1.32 -14.66 -16.06
CA THR A 14 2.32 -15.64 -16.50
C THR A 14 3.16 -15.17 -17.68
N GLY A 15 2.95 -13.93 -18.15
CA GLY A 15 3.67 -13.36 -19.29
C GLY A 15 3.23 -13.92 -20.64
N GLY A 16 1.97 -14.37 -20.76
CA GLY A 16 1.37 -14.87 -22.01
C GLY A 16 1.36 -16.40 -22.14
N ASP A 17 1.97 -17.13 -21.20
CA ASP A 17 2.06 -18.59 -21.27
C ASP A 17 1.37 -19.30 -20.08
N ILE A 18 0.43 -20.17 -20.35
CA ILE A 18 -0.27 -20.99 -19.34
C ILE A 18 0.28 -22.42 -19.38
N TYR A 19 1.16 -22.73 -18.42
CA TYR A 19 1.69 -24.07 -18.22
C TYR A 19 1.06 -24.73 -16.99
N LEU A 20 0.15 -25.69 -17.22
CA LEU A 20 -0.49 -26.43 -16.13
C LEU A 20 0.24 -27.76 -15.89
N GLY A 21 0.83 -27.90 -14.71
CA GLY A 21 1.42 -29.16 -14.25
C GLY A 21 0.37 -30.02 -13.56
N VAL A 22 -0.06 -31.11 -14.20
CA VAL A 22 -1.09 -32.00 -13.63
C VAL A 22 -0.41 -33.16 -12.92
N VAL A 23 -0.58 -33.21 -11.59
CA VAL A 23 0.13 -34.13 -10.70
C VAL A 23 -0.83 -34.90 -9.79
N GLY A 24 -0.36 -35.98 -9.18
CA GLY A 24 -1.17 -36.83 -8.31
C GLY A 24 -0.91 -38.33 -8.52
N ALA A 25 -1.55 -39.17 -7.72
CA ALA A 25 -1.37 -40.62 -7.78
C ALA A 25 -1.82 -41.24 -9.12
N VAL A 26 -1.31 -42.44 -9.42
CA VAL A 26 -1.80 -43.22 -10.57
C VAL A 26 -3.29 -43.54 -10.41
N ARG A 27 -4.04 -43.62 -11.52
CA ARG A 27 -5.48 -43.96 -11.51
C ARG A 27 -6.42 -42.94 -10.83
N THR A 28 -5.98 -41.72 -10.53
CA THR A 28 -6.88 -40.65 -10.04
C THR A 28 -7.64 -39.90 -11.15
N GLY A 29 -7.31 -40.17 -12.41
CA GLY A 29 -7.96 -39.52 -13.57
C GLY A 29 -7.20 -38.35 -14.20
N LYS A 30 -5.90 -38.19 -13.89
CA LYS A 30 -5.03 -37.15 -14.49
C LYS A 30 -5.13 -37.04 -16.00
N SER A 31 -4.89 -38.13 -16.72
CA SER A 31 -4.93 -38.12 -18.18
C SER A 31 -6.33 -37.85 -18.73
N THR A 32 -7.38 -38.24 -18.02
CA THR A 32 -8.77 -37.87 -18.36
C THR A 32 -8.99 -36.37 -18.19
N PHE A 33 -8.46 -35.77 -17.12
CA PHE A 33 -8.53 -34.33 -16.88
C PHE A 33 -7.83 -33.55 -17.99
N ILE A 34 -6.60 -33.92 -18.34
CA ILE A 34 -5.83 -33.28 -19.42
C ILE A 34 -6.58 -33.38 -20.75
N LYS A 35 -7.06 -34.58 -21.10
CA LYS A 35 -7.83 -34.80 -22.33
C LYS A 35 -9.06 -33.88 -22.38
N LYS A 36 -9.85 -33.84 -21.30
CA LYS A 36 -11.06 -33.01 -21.23
C LYS A 36 -10.76 -31.53 -21.24
N PHE A 37 -9.72 -31.09 -20.53
CA PHE A 37 -9.27 -29.70 -20.57
C PHE A 37 -8.92 -29.28 -22.01
N MET A 38 -8.15 -30.10 -22.72
CA MET A 38 -7.77 -29.84 -24.10
C MET A 38 -8.96 -29.83 -25.05
N GLU A 39 -9.88 -30.79 -24.92
CA GLU A 39 -11.10 -30.90 -25.75
C GLU A 39 -12.04 -29.71 -25.57
N LEU A 40 -12.15 -29.16 -24.36
CA LEU A 40 -13.10 -28.09 -24.04
C LEU A 40 -12.51 -26.70 -24.25
N MET A 41 -11.25 -26.49 -23.88
CA MET A 41 -10.65 -25.14 -23.84
C MET A 41 -9.68 -24.85 -24.97
N VAL A 42 -9.01 -25.86 -25.54
CA VAL A 42 -7.92 -25.63 -26.51
C VAL A 42 -8.35 -26.00 -27.92
N LEU A 43 -8.80 -27.24 -28.15
CA LEU A 43 -9.18 -27.71 -29.48
C LEU A 43 -10.21 -26.81 -30.19
N PRO A 44 -11.27 -26.28 -29.53
CA PRO A 44 -12.26 -25.43 -30.18
C PRO A 44 -11.69 -24.14 -30.76
N HIS A 45 -10.57 -23.64 -30.24
CA HIS A 45 -9.95 -22.39 -30.64
C HIS A 45 -8.84 -22.55 -31.70
N ILE A 46 -8.48 -23.79 -32.07
CA ILE A 46 -7.54 -24.04 -33.17
C ILE A 46 -8.29 -23.92 -34.51
N GLU A 47 -7.99 -22.87 -35.29
CA GLU A 47 -8.59 -22.64 -36.61
C GLU A 47 -8.08 -23.63 -37.68
N ASN A 48 -6.80 -24.00 -37.60
CA ASN A 48 -6.17 -24.90 -38.57
C ASN A 48 -6.57 -26.36 -38.31
N GLU A 49 -7.32 -26.97 -39.23
CA GLU A 49 -7.79 -28.36 -39.10
C GLU A 49 -6.65 -29.40 -38.99
N ALA A 50 -5.53 -29.20 -39.69
CA ALA A 50 -4.41 -30.12 -39.64
C ALA A 50 -3.70 -30.06 -38.28
N GLU A 51 -3.58 -28.86 -37.72
CA GLU A 51 -3.03 -28.65 -36.38
C GLU A 51 -3.97 -29.19 -35.29
N ARG A 52 -5.29 -28.98 -35.45
CA ARG A 52 -6.31 -29.55 -34.55
C ARG A 52 -6.24 -31.07 -34.54
N ALA A 53 -6.17 -31.71 -35.72
CA ALA A 53 -6.06 -33.16 -35.82
C ALA A 53 -4.78 -33.69 -35.16
N ARG A 54 -3.63 -33.06 -35.43
CA ARG A 54 -2.35 -33.38 -34.79
C ARG A 54 -2.43 -33.28 -33.26
N THR A 55 -2.95 -32.17 -32.75
CA THR A 55 -3.10 -31.94 -31.30
C THR A 55 -4.04 -32.97 -30.67
N GLN A 56 -5.11 -33.36 -31.37
CA GLN A 56 -6.03 -34.40 -30.92
C GLN A 56 -5.37 -35.79 -30.85
N ASP A 57 -4.51 -36.12 -31.80
CA ASP A 57 -3.73 -37.37 -31.81
C ASP A 57 -2.65 -37.40 -30.71
N GLU A 58 -2.18 -36.23 -30.25
CA GLU A 58 -1.20 -36.11 -29.18
C GLU A 58 -1.78 -36.29 -27.77
N LEU A 59 -3.11 -36.22 -27.63
CA LEU A 59 -3.81 -36.35 -26.35
C LEU A 59 -3.60 -37.74 -25.72
N PRO A 60 -3.51 -37.83 -24.38
CA PRO A 60 -3.31 -39.10 -23.73
C PRO A 60 -4.54 -40.02 -23.89
N GLN A 61 -4.29 -41.31 -24.11
CA GLN A 61 -5.35 -42.32 -24.17
C GLN A 61 -5.81 -42.70 -22.76
N SER A 62 -7.06 -42.42 -22.44
CA SER A 62 -7.69 -42.85 -21.19
C SER A 62 -8.12 -44.33 -21.30
N ALA A 63 -7.64 -45.19 -20.40
CA ALA A 63 -8.01 -46.62 -20.35
C ALA A 63 -8.64 -47.01 -19.00
N ALA A 64 -9.68 -47.86 -19.04
CA ALA A 64 -10.30 -48.46 -17.86
C ALA A 64 -9.46 -49.62 -17.30
N GLY A 65 -9.49 -49.85 -15.98
CA GLY A 65 -8.79 -50.97 -15.31
C GLY A 65 -7.71 -50.56 -14.29
N LYS A 66 -6.90 -51.51 -13.80
CA LYS A 66 -5.87 -51.26 -12.76
C LYS A 66 -4.45 -50.97 -13.31
N THR A 67 -4.25 -51.15 -14.61
CA THR A 67 -2.93 -51.02 -15.26
C THR A 67 -2.57 -49.55 -15.49
N ILE A 68 -1.33 -49.19 -15.16
CA ILE A 68 -0.75 -47.87 -15.43
C ILE A 68 -0.38 -47.76 -16.92
N MET A 69 -0.91 -46.73 -17.58
CA MET A 69 -0.62 -46.44 -19.00
C MET A 69 0.42 -45.32 -19.16
N THR A 70 0.33 -44.26 -18.36
CA THR A 70 1.28 -43.15 -18.40
C THR A 70 2.58 -43.57 -17.74
N THR A 71 3.54 -43.93 -18.57
CA THR A 71 4.88 -44.32 -18.13
C THR A 71 5.88 -43.20 -18.29
N GLU A 72 5.64 -42.22 -19.16
CA GLU A 72 6.59 -41.12 -19.40
C GLU A 72 5.91 -39.76 -19.21
N PRO A 73 6.61 -38.78 -18.62
CA PRO A 73 6.14 -37.40 -18.56
C PRO A 73 5.99 -36.86 -19.99
N LYS A 74 4.83 -36.30 -20.32
CA LYS A 74 4.59 -35.79 -21.67
C LYS A 74 3.99 -34.39 -21.63
N PHE A 75 4.54 -33.51 -22.46
CA PHE A 75 3.92 -32.24 -22.76
C PHE A 75 2.79 -32.44 -23.77
N VAL A 76 1.61 -31.93 -23.44
CA VAL A 76 0.41 -32.06 -24.25
C VAL A 76 -0.20 -30.68 -24.43
N PRO A 77 -0.16 -30.09 -25.64
CA PRO A 77 0.52 -30.57 -26.85
C PRO A 77 2.05 -30.45 -26.80
N ASN A 78 2.75 -31.10 -27.74
CA ASN A 78 4.20 -31.01 -27.87
C ASN A 78 4.68 -29.58 -28.15
N GLN A 79 3.91 -28.81 -28.91
CA GLN A 79 4.11 -27.37 -29.12
C GLN A 79 2.98 -26.64 -28.41
N ALA A 80 3.28 -25.54 -27.71
CA ALA A 80 2.23 -24.74 -27.09
C ALA A 80 1.28 -24.22 -28.18
N VAL A 81 -0.02 -24.30 -27.93
CA VAL A 81 -1.03 -23.81 -28.86
C VAL A 81 -1.40 -22.40 -28.45
N SER A 82 -1.30 -21.46 -29.38
CA SER A 82 -1.78 -20.10 -29.18
C SER A 82 -3.30 -20.09 -29.32
N VAL A 83 -3.97 -19.58 -28.29
CA VAL A 83 -5.40 -19.33 -28.28
C VAL A 83 -5.61 -17.83 -28.22
N GLN A 84 -6.34 -17.27 -29.18
CA GLN A 84 -6.73 -15.87 -29.15
C GLN A 84 -7.86 -15.70 -28.14
N VAL A 85 -7.61 -14.91 -27.10
CA VAL A 85 -8.54 -14.73 -25.97
C VAL A 85 -9.30 -13.40 -26.10
N ASP A 86 -8.64 -12.36 -26.60
CA ASP A 86 -9.21 -11.03 -26.84
C ASP A 86 -8.51 -10.34 -28.03
N ASP A 87 -9.01 -9.17 -28.47
CA ASP A 87 -8.40 -8.39 -29.56
C ASP A 87 -6.96 -7.99 -29.20
N GLY A 88 -5.98 -8.66 -29.82
CA GLY A 88 -4.55 -8.42 -29.61
C GLY A 88 -3.93 -9.15 -28.40
N LEU A 89 -4.65 -10.07 -27.76
CA LEU A 89 -4.12 -10.92 -26.68
C LEU A 89 -4.16 -12.40 -27.08
N ASP A 90 -2.96 -12.92 -27.34
CA ASP A 90 -2.70 -14.34 -27.61
C ASP A 90 -2.12 -15.02 -26.38
N VAL A 91 -2.65 -16.20 -26.04
CA VAL A 91 -2.24 -16.97 -24.86
C VAL A 91 -1.79 -18.35 -25.28
N ASN A 92 -0.56 -18.72 -24.93
CA ASN A 92 -0.02 -20.04 -25.24
C ASN A 92 -0.39 -21.02 -24.13
N ILE A 93 -1.07 -22.11 -24.48
CA ILE A 93 -1.51 -23.11 -23.50
C ILE A 93 -0.74 -24.41 -23.72
N ARG A 94 -0.22 -24.97 -22.61
CA ARG A 94 0.43 -26.29 -22.61
C ARG A 94 0.25 -26.98 -21.27
N LEU A 95 -0.04 -28.27 -21.28
CA LEU A 95 -0.17 -29.08 -20.07
C LEU A 95 0.98 -30.08 -19.99
N VAL A 96 1.30 -30.49 -18.77
CA VAL A 96 2.28 -31.56 -18.53
C VAL A 96 1.58 -32.70 -17.80
N ASP A 97 1.53 -33.87 -18.43
CA ASP A 97 1.08 -35.12 -17.78
C ASP A 97 2.27 -35.72 -17.02
N CYS A 98 2.27 -35.58 -15.70
CA CYS A 98 3.30 -36.18 -14.86
C CYS A 98 3.01 -37.67 -14.61
N VAL A 99 4.08 -38.46 -14.52
CA VAL A 99 3.99 -39.84 -14.07
C VAL A 99 3.40 -39.84 -12.65
N GLY A 100 2.38 -40.67 -12.43
CA GLY A 100 1.70 -40.68 -11.14
C GLY A 100 2.47 -41.40 -10.06
N TYR A 101 2.29 -40.94 -8.81
CA TYR A 101 2.79 -41.66 -7.63
C TYR A 101 2.10 -43.02 -7.54
N THR A 102 2.88 -44.05 -7.21
CA THR A 102 2.38 -45.40 -7.03
C THR A 102 1.46 -45.47 -5.81
N VAL A 103 0.44 -46.33 -5.90
CA VAL A 103 -0.49 -46.60 -4.79
C VAL A 103 -0.68 -48.11 -4.63
N PRO A 104 -0.95 -48.60 -3.41
CA PRO A 104 -1.37 -49.97 -3.20
C PRO A 104 -2.55 -50.31 -4.12
N GLY A 105 -2.48 -51.46 -4.79
CA GLY A 105 -3.56 -51.94 -5.68
C GLY A 105 -3.48 -51.49 -7.15
N ALA A 106 -2.59 -50.57 -7.52
CA ALA A 106 -2.25 -50.32 -8.92
C ALA A 106 -1.38 -51.46 -9.50
N LYS A 107 -1.41 -51.68 -10.82
CA LYS A 107 -0.59 -52.70 -11.50
C LYS A 107 0.23 -52.06 -12.63
N GLY A 108 1.42 -52.61 -12.90
CA GLY A 108 2.26 -52.21 -14.04
C GLY A 108 3.40 -51.24 -13.72
N TYR A 109 3.72 -51.03 -12.44
CA TYR A 109 4.94 -50.35 -11.97
C TYR A 109 6.06 -51.32 -11.54
N GLU A 110 5.78 -52.63 -11.49
CA GLU A 110 6.72 -53.72 -11.25
C GLU A 110 6.56 -54.78 -12.36
N ASP A 111 7.68 -55.28 -12.87
CA ASP A 111 7.76 -56.35 -13.89
C ASP A 111 8.36 -57.63 -13.25
N GLU A 112 8.42 -58.75 -13.98
CA GLU A 112 8.93 -60.05 -13.48
C GLU A 112 10.39 -60.01 -12.95
N ASN A 113 11.16 -58.95 -13.30
CA ASN A 113 12.57 -58.77 -12.92
C ASN A 113 12.82 -57.64 -11.90
N GLY A 114 11.76 -57.08 -11.29
CA GLY A 114 11.87 -55.99 -10.30
C GLY A 114 11.12 -54.71 -10.72
N PRO A 115 11.47 -53.53 -10.15
CA PRO A 115 10.78 -52.28 -10.47
C PRO A 115 10.92 -51.94 -11.95
N ARG A 116 9.81 -51.55 -12.58
CA ARG A 116 9.79 -51.18 -14.00
C ARG A 116 10.66 -49.94 -14.22
N MET A 117 11.56 -50.01 -15.18
CA MET A 117 12.47 -48.92 -15.53
C MET A 117 11.84 -48.05 -16.62
N ILE A 118 11.99 -46.74 -16.51
CA ILE A 118 11.43 -45.77 -17.45
C ILE A 118 12.52 -44.81 -17.94
N ASN A 119 12.51 -44.53 -19.24
CA ASN A 119 13.23 -43.40 -19.79
C ASN A 119 12.53 -42.10 -19.40
N THR A 120 13.31 -41.13 -18.95
CA THR A 120 12.80 -39.80 -18.68
C THR A 120 13.58 -38.78 -19.50
N PRO A 121 13.00 -37.64 -19.88
CA PRO A 121 13.73 -36.60 -20.59
C PRO A 121 14.83 -35.93 -19.74
N TRP A 122 14.93 -36.30 -18.46
CA TRP A 122 15.81 -35.68 -17.48
C TRP A 122 17.12 -36.43 -17.24
N TYR A 123 17.20 -37.70 -17.68
CA TYR A 123 18.36 -38.58 -17.48
C TYR A 123 18.62 -39.40 -18.74
N GLU A 124 19.89 -39.67 -19.03
CA GLU A 124 20.27 -40.53 -20.17
C GLU A 124 20.04 -42.01 -19.89
N GLU A 125 20.12 -42.43 -18.62
CA GLU A 125 19.87 -43.80 -18.19
C GLU A 125 18.42 -43.97 -17.69
N PRO A 126 17.77 -45.11 -17.98
CA PRO A 126 16.45 -45.42 -17.42
C PRO A 126 16.50 -45.43 -15.89
N ILE A 127 15.50 -44.83 -15.24
CA ILE A 127 15.36 -44.81 -13.77
C ILE A 127 14.12 -45.59 -13.33
N PRO A 128 14.05 -46.09 -12.08
CA PRO A 128 12.89 -46.80 -11.56
C PRO A 128 11.60 -45.96 -11.62
N PHE A 129 10.46 -46.62 -11.83
CA PHE A 129 9.15 -45.96 -11.97
C PHE A 129 8.81 -45.00 -10.82
N HIS A 130 9.07 -45.41 -9.58
CA HIS A 130 8.78 -44.59 -8.40
C HIS A 130 9.63 -43.30 -8.38
N GLU A 131 10.92 -43.42 -8.69
CA GLU A 131 11.86 -42.31 -8.73
C GLU A 131 11.54 -41.34 -9.88
N ALA A 132 11.11 -41.88 -11.03
CA ALA A 132 10.64 -41.07 -12.16
C ALA A 132 9.42 -40.21 -11.83
N ALA A 133 8.48 -40.74 -11.04
CA ALA A 133 7.29 -39.99 -10.60
C ALA A 133 7.66 -38.83 -9.67
N GLU A 134 8.57 -39.07 -8.73
CA GLU A 134 9.04 -38.08 -7.75
C GLU A 134 9.87 -36.97 -8.41
N ILE A 135 10.92 -37.34 -9.13
CA ILE A 135 11.79 -36.37 -9.81
C ILE A 135 11.01 -35.61 -10.87
N GLY A 136 10.10 -36.30 -11.56
CA GLY A 136 9.28 -35.70 -12.58
C GLY A 136 8.33 -34.64 -12.07
N THR A 137 7.61 -34.94 -10.99
CA THR A 137 6.72 -33.97 -10.35
C THR A 137 7.51 -32.74 -9.89
N ARG A 138 8.67 -32.94 -9.25
CA ARG A 138 9.51 -31.82 -8.79
C ARG A 138 10.04 -30.97 -9.95
N LYS A 139 10.65 -31.58 -10.97
CA LYS A 139 11.20 -30.83 -12.12
C LYS A 139 10.11 -30.15 -12.94
N VAL A 140 9.01 -30.84 -13.24
CA VAL A 140 7.90 -30.26 -14.04
C VAL A 140 7.30 -29.07 -13.33
N ILE A 141 7.06 -29.16 -12.03
CA ILE A 141 6.49 -28.04 -11.29
C ILE A 141 7.52 -26.94 -11.12
N GLN A 142 8.77 -27.22 -10.71
CA GLN A 142 9.81 -26.19 -10.51
C GLN A 142 10.19 -25.46 -11.80
N GLU A 143 10.41 -26.19 -12.89
CA GLU A 143 11.08 -25.65 -14.09
C GLU A 143 10.09 -25.32 -15.22
N HIS A 144 8.90 -25.95 -15.24
CA HIS A 144 8.07 -25.99 -16.46
C HIS A 144 6.58 -25.74 -16.27
N SER A 145 6.11 -25.48 -15.05
CA SER A 145 4.69 -25.17 -14.79
C SER A 145 4.55 -23.82 -14.11
N THR A 146 3.54 -23.05 -14.52
CA THR A 146 3.15 -21.81 -13.86
C THR A 146 2.14 -22.08 -12.76
N ILE A 147 1.30 -23.11 -12.91
CA ILE A 147 0.26 -23.52 -11.95
C ILE A 147 0.28 -25.05 -11.79
N GLY A 148 0.18 -25.53 -10.55
CA GLY A 148 -0.01 -26.96 -10.25
C GLY A 148 -1.49 -27.34 -10.09
N VAL A 149 -1.90 -28.48 -10.64
CA VAL A 149 -3.23 -29.07 -10.41
C VAL A 149 -3.06 -30.50 -9.91
N VAL A 150 -3.42 -30.72 -8.64
CA VAL A 150 -3.37 -32.03 -8.00
C VAL A 150 -4.68 -32.76 -8.23
N ILE A 151 -4.65 -33.92 -8.88
CA ILE A 151 -5.83 -34.75 -9.06
C ILE A 151 -5.82 -35.89 -8.04
N THR A 152 -6.83 -35.90 -7.18
CA THR A 152 -7.11 -36.98 -6.23
C THR A 152 -8.50 -37.57 -6.48
N THR A 153 -8.93 -38.51 -5.63
CA THR A 153 -10.21 -39.23 -5.75
C THR A 153 -10.81 -39.44 -4.37
N ASP A 154 -12.14 -39.53 -4.28
CA ASP A 154 -12.86 -39.99 -3.08
C ASP A 154 -13.05 -41.52 -3.03
N GLY A 155 -12.47 -42.24 -4.00
CA GLY A 155 -12.56 -43.69 -4.15
C GLY A 155 -13.79 -44.17 -4.92
N THR A 156 -14.63 -43.25 -5.43
CA THR A 156 -15.79 -43.62 -6.25
C THR A 156 -15.43 -43.93 -7.70
N ILE A 157 -14.24 -43.51 -8.15
CA ILE A 157 -13.72 -43.79 -9.49
C ILE A 157 -12.76 -44.99 -9.48
N GLY A 158 -12.82 -45.82 -10.51
CA GLY A 158 -11.95 -46.99 -10.66
C GLY A 158 -12.19 -48.06 -9.60
N ASP A 159 -11.17 -48.89 -9.36
CA ASP A 159 -11.25 -50.09 -8.52
C ASP A 159 -10.34 -50.03 -7.27
N ILE A 160 -9.77 -48.86 -6.98
CA ILE A 160 -8.82 -48.66 -5.87
C ILE A 160 -9.53 -47.83 -4.80
N PRO A 161 -9.58 -48.29 -3.54
CA PRO A 161 -10.24 -47.56 -2.47
C PRO A 161 -9.48 -46.30 -2.06
N ARG A 162 -10.18 -45.32 -1.50
CA ARG A 162 -9.61 -44.03 -1.07
C ARG A 162 -8.38 -44.15 -0.18
N HIS A 163 -8.37 -45.09 0.77
CA HIS A 163 -7.31 -45.20 1.77
C HIS A 163 -5.93 -45.47 1.15
N ASP A 164 -5.88 -46.13 -0.01
CA ASP A 164 -4.65 -46.41 -0.75
C ASP A 164 -4.04 -45.14 -1.37
N TYR A 165 -4.81 -44.06 -1.50
CA TYR A 165 -4.36 -42.78 -2.08
C TYR A 165 -3.81 -41.79 -1.07
N LEU A 166 -4.05 -41.99 0.23
CA LEU A 166 -3.77 -41.00 1.27
C LEU A 166 -2.28 -40.64 1.40
N GLU A 167 -1.42 -41.65 1.40
CA GLU A 167 0.03 -41.47 1.54
C GLU A 167 0.63 -40.74 0.32
N ALA A 168 0.25 -41.18 -0.88
CA ALA A 168 0.69 -40.55 -2.12
C ALA A 168 0.18 -39.10 -2.25
N GLU A 169 -1.05 -38.83 -1.83
CA GLU A 169 -1.62 -37.48 -1.80
C GLU A 169 -0.86 -36.56 -0.86
N GLU A 170 -0.64 -36.98 0.38
CA GLU A 170 0.07 -36.16 1.37
C GLU A 170 1.49 -35.84 0.92
N ARG A 171 2.16 -36.82 0.31
CA ARG A 171 3.49 -36.64 -0.26
C ARG A 171 3.51 -35.61 -1.39
N VAL A 172 2.61 -35.73 -2.37
CA VAL A 172 2.51 -34.78 -3.49
C VAL A 172 2.32 -33.35 -2.98
N ILE A 173 1.43 -33.17 -2.01
CA ILE A 173 1.11 -31.84 -1.48
C ILE A 173 2.32 -31.24 -0.75
N ASN A 174 3.02 -32.03 0.07
CA ASN A 174 4.20 -31.54 0.78
C ASN A 174 5.30 -31.13 -0.20
N GLU A 175 5.53 -31.91 -1.26
CA GLU A 175 6.50 -31.58 -2.30
C GLU A 175 6.11 -30.28 -3.04
N LEU A 176 4.83 -30.08 -3.36
CA LEU A 176 4.35 -28.83 -3.98
C LEU A 176 4.49 -27.62 -3.07
N LYS A 177 4.20 -27.78 -1.77
CA LYS A 177 4.40 -26.72 -0.77
C LYS A 177 5.87 -26.31 -0.65
N GLU A 178 6.81 -27.27 -0.71
CA GLU A 178 8.25 -26.99 -0.73
C GLU A 178 8.68 -26.22 -1.97
N VAL A 179 8.04 -26.48 -3.13
CA VAL A 179 8.32 -25.78 -4.38
C VAL A 179 7.82 -24.33 -4.36
N GLY A 180 6.77 -24.04 -3.58
CA GLY A 180 6.27 -22.67 -3.38
C GLY A 180 5.53 -22.06 -4.57
N LYS A 181 5.15 -22.87 -5.57
CA LYS A 181 4.32 -22.43 -6.69
C LYS A 181 2.83 -22.56 -6.37
N PRO A 182 1.95 -21.74 -6.97
CA PRO A 182 0.51 -21.83 -6.74
C PRO A 182 -0.02 -23.17 -7.26
N PHE A 183 -0.83 -23.85 -6.44
CA PHE A 183 -1.48 -25.09 -6.84
C PHE A 183 -2.84 -25.29 -6.18
N ILE A 184 -3.68 -26.07 -6.85
CA ILE A 184 -5.02 -26.40 -6.38
C ILE A 184 -5.24 -27.91 -6.40
N MET A 185 -6.23 -28.39 -5.65
CA MET A 185 -6.61 -29.80 -5.64
C MET A 185 -8.00 -30.02 -6.25
N VAL A 186 -8.10 -31.07 -7.05
CA VAL A 186 -9.37 -31.56 -7.62
C VAL A 186 -9.61 -32.98 -7.12
N ILE A 187 -10.71 -33.18 -6.39
CA ILE A 187 -11.25 -34.49 -6.06
C ILE A 187 -12.11 -34.95 -7.24
N ASN A 188 -11.60 -35.91 -7.98
CA ASN A 188 -12.34 -36.57 -9.04
C ASN A 188 -13.29 -37.62 -8.46
N THR A 189 -14.58 -37.47 -8.74
CA THR A 189 -15.65 -38.32 -8.18
C THR A 189 -16.79 -38.51 -9.18
N VAL A 190 -17.54 -39.60 -9.03
CA VAL A 190 -18.81 -39.78 -9.77
C VAL A 190 -19.98 -39.05 -9.11
N GLN A 191 -19.82 -38.52 -7.89
CA GLN A 191 -20.88 -37.84 -7.14
C GLN A 191 -20.38 -36.53 -6.49
N PRO A 192 -20.12 -35.47 -7.28
CA PRO A 192 -19.54 -34.21 -6.78
C PRO A 192 -20.30 -33.53 -5.65
N TYR A 193 -21.62 -33.68 -5.64
CA TYR A 193 -22.52 -33.03 -4.67
C TYR A 193 -22.95 -33.96 -3.52
N HIS A 194 -22.36 -35.15 -3.41
CA HIS A 194 -22.70 -36.06 -2.32
C HIS A 194 -22.19 -35.49 -0.98
N PRO A 195 -22.95 -35.59 0.13
CA PRO A 195 -22.54 -35.05 1.41
C PRO A 195 -21.19 -35.55 1.91
N ASP A 196 -20.82 -36.79 1.61
CA ASP A 196 -19.53 -37.35 2.04
C ASP A 196 -18.35 -36.83 1.23
N THR A 197 -18.54 -36.57 -0.07
CA THR A 197 -17.53 -35.91 -0.92
C THR A 197 -17.35 -34.46 -0.47
N GLU A 198 -18.42 -33.76 -0.12
CA GLU A 198 -18.35 -32.39 0.37
C GLU A 198 -17.63 -32.30 1.73
N LYS A 199 -17.89 -33.24 2.64
CA LYS A 199 -17.13 -33.35 3.89
C LYS A 199 -15.64 -33.61 3.63
N LEU A 200 -15.32 -34.49 2.68
CA LEU A 200 -13.93 -34.75 2.30
C LEU A 200 -13.27 -33.49 1.74
N ARG A 201 -13.98 -32.74 0.88
CA ARG A 201 -13.52 -31.47 0.31
C ARG A 201 -13.16 -30.46 1.40
N VAL A 202 -14.06 -30.24 2.38
CA VAL A 202 -13.82 -29.34 3.51
C VAL A 202 -12.63 -29.81 4.35
N ASN A 203 -12.58 -31.11 4.67
CA ASN A 203 -11.48 -31.67 5.46
C ASN A 203 -10.12 -31.49 4.79
N LEU A 204 -10.02 -31.74 3.48
CA LEU A 204 -8.78 -31.57 2.72
C LEU A 204 -8.40 -30.10 2.57
N ASN A 205 -9.38 -29.22 2.42
CA ASN A 205 -9.15 -27.77 2.36
C ASN A 205 -8.55 -27.27 3.69
N GLU A 206 -9.13 -27.64 4.82
CA GLU A 206 -8.62 -27.28 6.15
C GLU A 206 -7.27 -27.95 6.46
N LYS A 207 -7.12 -29.24 6.16
CA LYS A 207 -5.89 -30.00 6.44
C LYS A 207 -4.69 -29.42 5.69
N TYR A 208 -4.90 -29.06 4.42
CA TYR A 208 -3.80 -28.68 3.54
C TYR A 208 -3.71 -27.17 3.27
N ASP A 209 -4.67 -26.35 3.69
CA ASP A 209 -4.69 -24.90 3.46
C ASP A 209 -4.55 -24.55 1.97
N ILE A 210 -5.33 -25.26 1.14
CA ILE A 210 -5.36 -25.13 -0.32
C ILE A 210 -6.81 -25.26 -0.83
N PRO A 211 -7.14 -24.67 -1.99
CA PRO A 211 -8.43 -24.87 -2.62
C PRO A 211 -8.62 -26.32 -3.02
N VAL A 212 -9.77 -26.87 -2.65
CA VAL A 212 -10.19 -28.21 -3.03
C VAL A 212 -11.53 -28.12 -3.74
N LEU A 213 -11.56 -28.60 -4.98
CA LEU A 213 -12.75 -28.67 -5.82
C LEU A 213 -13.18 -30.13 -5.97
N ALA A 214 -14.46 -30.41 -5.77
CA ALA A 214 -15.03 -31.72 -6.07
C ALA A 214 -15.76 -31.67 -7.42
N MET A 215 -15.37 -32.54 -8.36
CA MET A 215 -16.03 -32.62 -9.67
C MET A 215 -15.88 -33.98 -10.32
N SER A 216 -16.76 -34.26 -11.28
CA SER A 216 -16.61 -35.42 -12.14
C SER A 216 -15.84 -35.02 -13.38
N VAL A 217 -14.58 -35.46 -13.44
CA VAL A 217 -13.68 -35.12 -14.55
C VAL A 217 -14.19 -35.70 -15.86
N GLU A 218 -14.85 -36.86 -15.83
CA GLU A 218 -15.42 -37.49 -17.03
C GLU A 218 -16.55 -36.66 -17.66
N SER A 219 -17.41 -36.07 -16.82
CA SER A 219 -18.52 -35.22 -17.24
C SER A 219 -18.21 -33.72 -17.13
N MET A 220 -16.94 -33.35 -17.15
CA MET A 220 -16.50 -31.95 -17.02
C MET A 220 -17.05 -31.10 -18.17
N ARG A 221 -17.46 -29.86 -17.85
CA ARG A 221 -17.92 -28.84 -18.80
C ARG A 221 -16.99 -27.64 -18.76
N ASP A 222 -17.11 -26.76 -19.74
CA ASP A 222 -16.31 -25.53 -19.81
C ASP A 222 -16.35 -24.71 -18.51
N THR A 223 -17.52 -24.62 -17.86
CA THR A 223 -17.69 -23.91 -16.59
C THR A 223 -16.84 -24.48 -15.47
N ASP A 224 -16.66 -25.80 -15.45
CA ASP A 224 -15.90 -26.50 -14.43
C ASP A 224 -14.40 -26.23 -14.64
N VAL A 225 -13.93 -26.21 -15.90
CA VAL A 225 -12.54 -25.86 -16.23
C VAL A 225 -12.23 -24.40 -15.88
N LEU A 226 -13.13 -23.47 -16.20
CA LEU A 226 -12.96 -22.07 -15.82
C LEU A 226 -12.90 -21.88 -14.31
N ASN A 227 -13.69 -22.66 -13.56
CA ASN A 227 -13.66 -22.61 -12.11
C ASN A 227 -12.30 -23.09 -11.57
N VAL A 228 -11.73 -24.16 -12.12
CA VAL A 228 -10.37 -24.62 -11.79
C VAL A 228 -9.34 -23.51 -12.04
N LEU A 229 -9.41 -22.86 -13.20
CA LEU A 229 -8.49 -21.77 -13.55
C LEU A 229 -8.64 -20.55 -12.65
N ARG A 230 -9.88 -20.15 -12.35
CA ARG A 230 -10.19 -19.03 -11.43
C ARG A 230 -9.69 -19.31 -10.02
N GLU A 231 -9.94 -20.52 -9.51
CA GLU A 231 -9.48 -20.92 -8.18
C GLU A 231 -7.96 -21.00 -8.10
N ALA A 232 -7.29 -21.36 -9.20
CA ALA A 232 -5.84 -21.30 -9.30
C ALA A 232 -5.30 -19.86 -9.33
N LEU A 233 -6.01 -18.92 -9.96
CA LEU A 233 -5.65 -17.50 -9.93
C LEU A 233 -5.57 -16.94 -8.51
N TYR A 234 -6.54 -17.29 -7.66
CA TYR A 234 -6.57 -16.84 -6.26
C TYR A 234 -5.40 -17.35 -5.41
N GLU A 235 -4.71 -18.41 -5.86
CA GLU A 235 -3.51 -18.94 -5.17
C GLU A 235 -2.22 -18.24 -5.59
N PHE A 236 -2.25 -17.36 -6.60
CA PHE A 236 -1.06 -16.58 -6.92
C PHE A 236 -0.70 -15.63 -5.77
N PRO A 237 0.61 -15.39 -5.57
CA PRO A 237 1.05 -14.48 -4.53
C PRO A 237 0.55 -13.06 -4.79
N VAL A 238 0.31 -12.25 -3.76
CA VAL A 238 0.02 -10.83 -3.95
C VAL A 238 1.34 -10.09 -4.19
N LEU A 239 1.40 -9.22 -5.19
CA LEU A 239 2.59 -8.40 -5.47
C LEU A 239 2.51 -7.03 -4.80
N GLU A 240 1.30 -6.45 -4.80
CA GLU A 240 1.07 -5.12 -4.28
C GLU A 240 -0.25 -5.08 -3.51
N VAL A 241 -0.22 -4.45 -2.33
CA VAL A 241 -1.41 -4.20 -1.52
C VAL A 241 -1.51 -2.69 -1.34
N ASN A 242 -2.53 -2.11 -1.97
CA ASN A 242 -2.81 -0.69 -1.89
C ASN A 242 -3.85 -0.45 -0.80
N VAL A 243 -3.43 0.19 0.28
CA VAL A 243 -4.32 0.55 1.39
C VAL A 243 -4.62 2.03 1.35
N ASN A 244 -5.88 2.37 1.09
CA ASN A 244 -6.36 3.73 1.06
C ASN A 244 -6.81 4.15 2.45
N LEU A 245 -6.10 5.11 3.02
CA LEU A 245 -6.46 5.74 4.28
C LEU A 245 -7.55 6.79 4.07
N PRO A 246 -8.34 7.12 5.11
CA PRO A 246 -9.24 8.27 5.07
C PRO A 246 -8.49 9.54 4.65
N SER A 247 -9.04 10.26 3.68
CA SER A 247 -8.36 11.41 3.05
C SER A 247 -7.92 12.49 4.03
N TRP A 248 -8.69 12.72 5.10
CA TRP A 248 -8.36 13.70 6.14
C TRP A 248 -7.19 13.25 7.04
N VAL A 249 -7.00 11.94 7.25
CA VAL A 249 -5.83 11.39 7.97
C VAL A 249 -4.56 11.66 7.17
N MET A 250 -4.62 11.57 5.83
CA MET A 250 -3.49 11.85 4.94
C MET A 250 -3.03 13.31 4.96
N VAL A 251 -3.88 14.24 5.40
CA VAL A 251 -3.55 15.67 5.54
C VAL A 251 -2.83 15.96 6.87
N LEU A 252 -2.91 15.05 7.85
CA LEU A 252 -2.22 15.22 9.13
C LEU A 252 -0.70 15.23 8.94
N LYS A 253 -0.01 15.96 9.81
CA LYS A 253 1.46 16.04 9.81
C LYS A 253 2.04 14.63 9.96
N ASP A 254 3.22 14.38 9.36
CA ASP A 254 3.84 13.05 9.36
C ASP A 254 4.06 12.48 10.77
N LYS A 255 4.27 13.35 11.79
CA LYS A 255 4.47 12.98 13.19
C LYS A 255 3.20 12.95 14.05
N HIS A 256 2.03 13.01 13.42
CA HIS A 256 0.78 12.97 14.16
C HIS A 256 0.50 11.52 14.58
N TRP A 257 0.23 11.30 15.88
CA TRP A 257 0.05 9.97 16.47
C TRP A 257 -0.93 9.09 15.67
N LEU A 258 -2.08 9.66 15.27
CA LEU A 258 -3.08 8.91 14.51
C LEU A 258 -2.55 8.38 13.17
N ARG A 259 -1.75 9.18 12.46
CA ARG A 259 -1.17 8.78 11.19
C ARG A 259 -0.14 7.67 11.37
N GLU A 260 0.66 7.74 12.44
CA GLU A 260 1.59 6.67 12.82
C GLU A 260 0.83 5.38 13.17
N SER A 261 -0.27 5.46 13.95
CA SER A 261 -1.10 4.30 14.30
C SER A 261 -1.70 3.59 13.08
N TYR A 262 -2.20 4.35 12.09
CA TYR A 262 -2.66 3.77 10.83
C TYR A 262 -1.54 3.09 10.04
N GLN A 263 -0.34 3.68 10.01
CA GLN A 263 0.80 3.07 9.32
C GLN A 263 1.26 1.77 10.00
N GLU A 264 1.27 1.74 11.33
CA GLU A 264 1.59 0.56 12.11
C GLU A 264 0.57 -0.56 11.87
N ALA A 265 -0.73 -0.25 11.93
CA ALA A 265 -1.79 -1.22 11.63
C ALA A 265 -1.64 -1.81 10.22
N VAL A 266 -1.38 -0.97 9.21
CA VAL A 266 -1.15 -1.45 7.84
C VAL A 266 0.09 -2.35 7.77
N GLN A 267 1.20 -1.97 8.41
CA GLN A 267 2.42 -2.79 8.42
C GLN A 267 2.25 -4.12 9.16
N GLU A 268 1.42 -4.18 10.20
CA GLU A 268 1.16 -5.40 10.95
C GLU A 268 0.26 -6.35 10.14
N THR A 269 -0.86 -5.85 9.63
CA THR A 269 -1.88 -6.64 8.94
C THR A 269 -1.43 -7.11 7.55
N VAL A 270 -0.74 -6.27 6.77
CA VAL A 270 -0.34 -6.63 5.38
C VAL A 270 0.68 -7.78 5.34
N LYS A 271 1.46 -8.01 6.42
CA LYS A 271 2.44 -9.11 6.48
C LYS A 271 1.82 -10.50 6.34
N ASP A 272 0.55 -10.64 6.70
CA ASP A 272 -0.18 -11.90 6.65
C ASP A 272 -0.77 -12.18 5.27
N ILE A 273 -0.81 -11.19 4.36
CA ILE A 273 -1.30 -11.34 3.00
C ILE A 273 -0.21 -11.97 2.13
N LYS A 274 -0.35 -13.26 1.82
CA LYS A 274 0.57 -13.96 0.91
C LYS A 274 -0.05 -14.21 -0.45
N ARG A 275 -1.32 -14.60 -0.47
CA ARG A 275 -2.09 -14.98 -1.66
C ARG A 275 -3.31 -14.08 -1.83
N LEU A 276 -3.83 -13.95 -3.05
CA LEU A 276 -5.01 -13.12 -3.33
C LEU A 276 -6.23 -13.56 -2.50
N ARG A 277 -6.35 -14.85 -2.20
CA ARG A 277 -7.37 -15.39 -1.30
C ARG A 277 -7.27 -14.90 0.15
N ASP A 278 -6.06 -14.61 0.62
CA ASP A 278 -5.85 -14.22 2.02
C ASP A 278 -6.43 -12.83 2.30
N VAL A 279 -6.56 -12.00 1.25
CA VAL A 279 -6.99 -10.60 1.35
C VAL A 279 -8.33 -10.48 2.08
N ASP A 280 -9.36 -11.22 1.69
CA ASP A 280 -10.69 -11.12 2.31
C ASP A 280 -10.66 -11.44 3.81
N ARG A 281 -9.87 -12.43 4.21
CA ARG A 281 -9.72 -12.84 5.61
C ARG A 281 -8.94 -11.80 6.41
N VAL A 282 -7.88 -11.26 5.83
CA VAL A 282 -6.99 -10.28 6.47
C VAL A 282 -7.66 -8.91 6.58
N VAL A 283 -8.52 -8.53 5.63
CA VAL A 283 -9.32 -7.30 5.70
C VAL A 283 -10.16 -7.24 6.98
N ALA A 284 -10.66 -8.38 7.47
CA ALA A 284 -11.41 -8.42 8.73
C ALA A 284 -10.55 -8.03 9.96
N GLN A 285 -9.24 -8.28 9.95
CA GLN A 285 -8.35 -7.95 11.07
C GLN A 285 -8.23 -6.43 11.29
N PHE A 286 -8.41 -5.62 10.24
CA PHE A 286 -8.40 -4.16 10.38
C PHE A 286 -9.52 -3.65 11.31
N THR A 287 -10.61 -4.40 11.48
CA THR A 287 -11.70 -4.02 12.38
C THR A 287 -11.39 -4.23 13.86
N GLU A 288 -10.24 -4.83 14.19
CA GLU A 288 -9.78 -4.97 15.58
C GLU A 288 -9.17 -3.68 16.13
N PHE A 289 -8.79 -2.73 15.26
CA PHE A 289 -8.21 -1.44 15.67
C PHE A 289 -9.32 -0.42 15.98
N GLU A 290 -9.30 0.18 17.17
CA GLU A 290 -10.34 1.13 17.62
C GLU A 290 -10.50 2.37 16.73
N PHE A 291 -9.44 2.77 16.02
CA PHE A 291 -9.44 3.93 15.13
C PHE A 291 -9.90 3.61 13.70
N ILE A 292 -10.28 2.35 13.42
CA ILE A 292 -10.83 1.88 12.14
C ILE A 292 -12.26 1.38 12.39
N GLU A 293 -13.25 2.01 11.78
CA GLU A 293 -14.64 1.57 11.85
C GLU A 293 -14.92 0.41 10.89
N GLN A 294 -14.39 0.52 9.68
CA GLN A 294 -14.63 -0.44 8.61
C GLN A 294 -13.42 -0.55 7.69
N ALA A 295 -13.13 -1.76 7.25
CA ALA A 295 -12.23 -2.04 6.14
C ALA A 295 -13.00 -2.76 5.03
N ARG A 296 -12.73 -2.40 3.78
CA ARG A 296 -13.42 -2.96 2.61
C ARG A 296 -12.43 -3.25 1.51
N LEU A 297 -12.55 -4.44 0.92
CA LEU A 297 -11.92 -4.74 -0.36
C LEU A 297 -12.60 -3.92 -1.47
N ALA A 298 -11.89 -2.95 -2.02
CA ALA A 298 -12.37 -2.09 -3.10
C ALA A 298 -12.30 -2.81 -4.45
N GLY A 299 -11.22 -3.56 -4.69
CA GLY A 299 -11.00 -4.31 -5.91
C GLY A 299 -9.81 -5.26 -5.81
N ILE A 300 -9.78 -6.24 -6.71
CA ILE A 300 -8.64 -7.14 -6.94
C ILE A 300 -8.37 -7.16 -8.44
N GLU A 301 -7.14 -6.83 -8.82
CA GLU A 301 -6.62 -7.06 -10.17
C GLU A 301 -5.81 -8.36 -10.17
N MET A 302 -6.45 -9.46 -10.55
CA MET A 302 -5.84 -10.79 -10.44
C MET A 302 -4.62 -10.96 -11.34
N GLY A 303 -4.66 -10.41 -12.56
CA GLY A 303 -3.54 -10.46 -13.50
C GLY A 303 -2.27 -9.77 -12.98
N GLN A 304 -2.43 -8.59 -12.39
CA GLN A 304 -1.31 -7.85 -11.80
C GLN A 304 -0.98 -8.31 -10.36
N GLY A 305 -1.90 -9.02 -9.71
CA GLY A 305 -1.77 -9.43 -8.30
C GLY A 305 -1.80 -8.23 -7.37
N ILE A 306 -2.65 -7.26 -7.67
CA ILE A 306 -2.86 -6.04 -6.88
C ILE A 306 -4.19 -6.17 -6.13
N ALA A 307 -4.16 -5.87 -4.83
CA ALA A 307 -5.37 -5.79 -4.00
C ALA A 307 -5.53 -4.38 -3.45
N GLU A 308 -6.75 -3.83 -3.56
CA GLU A 308 -7.08 -2.49 -3.05
C GLU A 308 -8.01 -2.57 -1.84
N ILE A 309 -7.59 -1.96 -0.73
CA ILE A 309 -8.31 -1.98 0.54
C ILE A 309 -8.60 -0.55 0.96
N ASP A 310 -9.86 -0.22 1.18
CA ASP A 310 -10.30 1.06 1.72
C ASP A 310 -10.53 0.95 3.23
N LEU A 311 -9.90 1.86 3.99
CA LEU A 311 -10.10 2.01 5.42
C LEU A 311 -10.98 3.22 5.73
N TYR A 312 -11.93 3.04 6.64
CA TYR A 312 -12.83 4.08 7.12
C TYR A 312 -12.60 4.32 8.61
N ALA A 313 -12.44 5.60 8.97
CA ALA A 313 -12.33 6.02 10.36
C ALA A 313 -13.71 6.28 10.97
N PRO A 314 -13.88 6.05 12.29
CA PRO A 314 -15.09 6.47 13.00
C PRO A 314 -15.32 7.98 12.90
N ASP A 315 -16.59 8.39 12.77
CA ASP A 315 -16.97 9.81 12.70
C ASP A 315 -16.52 10.60 13.94
N ASP A 316 -16.67 10.03 15.14
CA ASP A 316 -16.28 10.68 16.41
C ASP A 316 -14.77 11.00 16.47
N LEU A 317 -13.94 10.19 15.80
CA LEU A 317 -12.50 10.38 15.75
C LEU A 317 -12.12 11.63 14.95
N TYR A 318 -12.85 11.92 13.87
CA TYR A 318 -12.64 13.13 13.09
C TYR A 318 -12.84 14.39 13.95
N ASP A 319 -13.92 14.43 14.73
CA ASP A 319 -14.23 15.57 15.61
C ASP A 319 -13.18 15.73 16.72
N GLN A 320 -12.69 14.62 17.27
CA GLN A 320 -11.61 14.62 18.27
C GLN A 320 -10.32 15.21 17.68
N ILE A 321 -9.90 14.76 16.50
CA ILE A 321 -8.69 15.26 15.85
C ILE A 321 -8.85 16.71 15.42
N LEU A 322 -10.02 17.10 14.96
CA LEU A 322 -10.29 18.48 14.59
C LEU A 322 -10.17 19.41 15.81
N LYS A 323 -10.67 18.99 16.97
CA LYS A 323 -10.49 19.70 18.24
C LYS A 323 -9.01 19.78 18.66
N GLU A 324 -8.24 18.71 18.47
CA GLU A 324 -6.80 18.67 18.75
C GLU A 324 -6.01 19.64 17.86
N VAL A 325 -6.28 19.64 16.55
CA VAL A 325 -5.55 20.44 15.56
C VAL A 325 -5.91 21.92 15.65
N VAL A 326 -7.20 22.25 15.78
CA VAL A 326 -7.66 23.65 15.85
C VAL A 326 -7.47 24.22 17.27
N GLY A 327 -7.42 23.36 18.29
CA GLY A 327 -7.25 23.76 19.70
C GLY A 327 -8.52 24.33 20.36
N VAL A 328 -9.65 24.34 19.65
CA VAL A 328 -10.96 24.76 20.17
C VAL A 328 -12.02 23.70 19.88
N GLU A 329 -12.99 23.60 20.78
CA GLU A 329 -14.10 22.67 20.63
C GLU A 329 -15.10 23.18 19.59
N ILE A 330 -15.35 22.37 18.56
CA ILE A 330 -16.29 22.69 17.49
C ILE A 330 -17.64 22.10 17.86
N ARG A 331 -18.63 22.97 18.05
CA ARG A 331 -19.99 22.59 18.49
C ARG A 331 -20.90 22.18 17.33
N GLY A 332 -20.51 22.47 16.10
CA GLY A 332 -21.33 22.28 14.91
C GLY A 332 -20.73 22.91 13.66
N ARG A 333 -21.39 22.66 12.51
CA ARG A 333 -20.95 23.13 11.18
C ARG A 333 -20.98 24.66 11.06
N ASP A 334 -21.91 25.30 11.76
CA ASP A 334 -22.02 26.76 11.87
C ASP A 334 -20.82 27.38 12.60
N HIS A 335 -20.42 26.80 13.74
CA HIS A 335 -19.24 27.26 14.48
C HIS A 335 -17.95 27.06 13.68
N LEU A 336 -17.81 25.92 12.99
CA LEU A 336 -16.67 25.67 12.10
C LEU A 336 -16.58 26.72 10.99
N LEU A 337 -17.71 27.06 10.35
CA LEU A 337 -17.74 28.07 9.29
C LEU A 337 -17.34 29.45 9.82
N GLN A 338 -17.80 29.82 11.02
CA GLN A 338 -17.42 31.07 11.67
C GLN A 338 -15.91 31.13 11.95
N LEU A 339 -15.34 30.06 12.53
CA LEU A 339 -13.90 29.95 12.77
C LEU A 339 -13.11 30.07 11.47
N MET A 340 -13.55 29.43 10.39
CA MET A 340 -12.90 29.54 9.09
C MET A 340 -12.93 30.97 8.53
N GLN A 341 -14.02 31.71 8.73
CA GLN A 341 -14.08 33.13 8.33
C GLN A 341 -13.08 33.98 9.13
N ASP A 342 -13.01 33.76 10.45
CA ASP A 342 -12.06 34.46 11.31
C ASP A 342 -10.60 34.13 10.95
N PHE A 343 -10.30 32.86 10.66
CA PHE A 343 -8.98 32.43 10.21
C PHE A 343 -8.59 33.00 8.85
N VAL A 344 -9.52 33.07 7.90
CA VAL A 344 -9.27 33.69 6.59
C VAL A 344 -8.96 35.17 6.75
N HIS A 345 -9.72 35.89 7.58
CA HIS A 345 -9.44 37.29 7.88
C HIS A 345 -8.06 37.47 8.52
N ALA A 346 -7.74 36.71 9.57
CA ALA A 346 -6.43 36.77 10.23
C ALA A 346 -5.29 36.40 9.28
N LYS A 347 -5.50 35.43 8.38
CA LYS A 347 -4.50 35.01 7.41
C LYS A 347 -4.21 36.09 6.37
N MET A 348 -5.23 36.78 5.84
CA MET A 348 -5.03 37.89 4.90
C MET A 348 -4.17 39.01 5.50
N GLU A 349 -4.48 39.42 6.72
CA GLU A 349 -3.71 40.45 7.45
C GLU A 349 -2.29 39.96 7.76
N TYR A 350 -2.11 38.71 8.19
CA TYR A 350 -0.80 38.14 8.46
C TYR A 350 0.07 38.01 7.20
N ASP A 351 -0.52 37.54 6.09
CA ASP A 351 0.20 37.34 4.83
C ASP A 351 0.73 38.67 4.27
N GLN A 352 0.07 39.81 4.54
CA GLN A 352 0.57 41.14 4.17
C GLN A 352 1.88 41.51 4.89
N VAL A 353 2.07 41.02 6.12
CA VAL A 353 3.21 41.41 6.97
C VAL A 353 4.21 40.29 7.24
N SER A 354 3.95 39.05 6.80
CA SER A 354 4.71 37.87 7.22
C SER A 354 6.19 37.95 6.85
N ASP A 355 6.51 38.51 5.69
CA ASP A 355 7.90 38.65 5.23
C ASP A 355 8.65 39.75 5.99
N ALA A 356 7.97 40.87 6.25
CA ALA A 356 8.51 41.95 7.08
C ALA A 356 8.81 41.46 8.50
N LEU A 357 7.92 40.63 9.06
CA LEU A 357 8.09 40.05 10.37
C LEU A 357 9.29 39.10 10.43
N ARG A 358 9.51 38.27 9.40
CA ARG A 358 10.71 37.42 9.30
C ARG A 358 11.98 38.25 9.18
N MET A 359 11.94 39.29 8.34
CA MET A 359 13.08 40.18 8.11
C MET A 359 13.47 40.91 9.40
N VAL A 360 12.53 41.53 10.12
CA VAL A 360 12.80 42.19 11.42
C VAL A 360 13.47 41.27 12.43
N LYS A 361 13.01 40.02 12.51
CA LYS A 361 13.58 39.06 13.47
C LYS A 361 15.06 38.77 13.17
N GLN A 362 15.47 38.83 11.89
CA GLN A 362 16.83 38.53 11.46
C GLN A 362 17.74 39.76 11.41
N THR A 363 17.25 40.89 10.91
CA THR A 363 18.06 42.08 10.59
C THR A 363 17.80 43.26 11.52
N GLY A 364 16.75 43.19 12.35
CA GLY A 364 16.27 44.29 13.16
C GLY A 364 15.36 45.29 12.42
N TYR A 365 15.21 45.16 11.11
CA TYR A 365 14.37 46.05 10.30
C TYR A 365 13.72 45.31 9.13
N GLY A 366 12.41 45.45 8.96
CA GLY A 366 11.67 44.75 7.93
C GLY A 366 10.57 45.61 7.34
N VAL A 367 10.31 45.38 6.05
CA VAL A 367 9.41 46.20 5.26
C VAL A 367 8.40 45.29 4.59
N ALA A 368 7.13 45.59 4.76
CA ALA A 368 6.03 44.96 4.04
C ALA A 368 5.63 45.86 2.88
N ALA A 369 5.70 45.31 1.67
CA ALA A 369 5.30 46.02 0.48
C ALA A 369 3.77 46.13 0.43
N PRO A 370 3.21 47.27 0.00
CA PRO A 370 1.77 47.42 -0.20
C PRO A 370 1.26 46.43 -1.23
N SER A 371 0.06 45.90 -0.99
CA SER A 371 -0.65 45.12 -2.01
C SER A 371 -1.20 46.06 -3.09
N LEU A 372 -1.53 45.52 -4.26
CA LEU A 372 -2.20 46.29 -5.33
C LEU A 372 -3.53 46.89 -4.86
N ALA A 373 -4.22 46.24 -3.92
CA ALA A 373 -5.46 46.74 -3.34
C ALA A 373 -5.25 47.98 -2.45
N ASP A 374 -4.03 48.15 -1.92
CA ASP A 374 -3.65 49.29 -1.07
C ASP A 374 -3.13 50.49 -1.88
N MET A 375 -3.00 50.36 -3.21
CA MET A 375 -2.49 51.42 -4.08
C MET A 375 -3.62 52.32 -4.56
N SER A 376 -3.48 53.64 -4.35
CA SER A 376 -4.36 54.65 -4.95
C SER A 376 -3.65 55.33 -6.12
N LEU A 377 -4.27 55.33 -7.30
CA LEU A 377 -3.78 56.01 -8.50
C LEU A 377 -4.52 57.33 -8.68
N ASP A 378 -3.79 58.45 -8.76
CA ASP A 378 -4.35 59.74 -9.12
C ASP A 378 -4.65 59.80 -10.63
N GLU A 379 -5.55 60.71 -11.03
CA GLU A 379 -5.87 60.93 -12.45
C GLU A 379 -4.62 61.30 -13.27
N PRO A 380 -4.42 60.74 -14.48
CA PRO A 380 -3.27 61.05 -15.30
C PRO A 380 -3.25 62.50 -15.78
N GLU A 381 -2.16 63.23 -15.52
CA GLU A 381 -2.00 64.62 -15.98
C GLU A 381 -1.09 64.70 -17.21
N ILE A 382 -1.50 65.46 -18.23
CA ILE A 382 -0.62 65.75 -19.39
C ILE A 382 0.38 66.83 -18.99
N ILE A 383 1.66 66.49 -19.09
CA ILE A 383 2.77 67.42 -18.83
C ILE A 383 3.46 67.80 -20.14
N ARG A 384 3.93 69.05 -20.22
CA ARG A 384 4.66 69.57 -21.38
C ARG A 384 6.02 70.06 -20.96
N GLN A 385 7.08 69.57 -21.62
CA GLN A 385 8.45 70.03 -21.43
C GLN A 385 9.04 70.43 -22.79
N GLY A 386 9.06 71.73 -23.08
CA GLY A 386 9.45 72.26 -24.38
C GLY A 386 8.49 71.86 -25.51
N SER A 387 9.02 71.15 -26.53
CA SER A 387 8.26 70.61 -27.67
C SER A 387 7.69 69.21 -27.44
N ARG A 388 7.98 68.56 -26.30
CA ARG A 388 7.53 67.19 -25.99
C ARG A 388 6.39 67.19 -24.98
N PHE A 389 5.45 66.27 -25.17
CA PHE A 389 4.34 65.99 -24.27
C PHE A 389 4.55 64.62 -23.62
N GLY A 390 4.15 64.50 -22.35
CA GLY A 390 4.16 63.25 -21.61
C GLY A 390 2.93 63.15 -20.71
N VAL A 391 2.76 61.99 -20.09
CA VAL A 391 1.70 61.75 -19.10
C VAL A 391 2.37 61.50 -17.76
N ARG A 392 1.95 62.24 -16.73
CA ARG A 392 2.36 62.02 -15.35
C ARG A 392 1.31 61.15 -14.68
N LEU A 393 1.74 59.99 -14.22
CA LEU A 393 0.97 59.10 -13.35
C LEU A 393 1.53 59.24 -11.94
N LYS A 394 0.65 59.42 -10.94
CA LYS A 394 1.03 59.45 -9.53
C LYS A 394 0.28 58.34 -8.81
N ALA A 395 1.03 57.47 -8.16
CA ALA A 395 0.50 56.39 -7.33
C ALA A 395 0.97 56.62 -5.89
N VAL A 396 0.09 56.41 -4.92
CA VAL A 396 0.40 56.44 -3.50
C VAL A 396 0.07 55.06 -2.93
N ALA A 397 1.01 54.50 -2.17
CA ALA A 397 0.84 53.19 -1.56
C ALA A 397 1.47 53.20 -0.15
N PRO A 398 0.76 52.73 0.88
CA PRO A 398 1.28 52.71 2.24
C PRO A 398 2.30 51.56 2.42
N SER A 399 3.50 51.86 2.90
CA SER A 399 4.47 50.83 3.30
C SER A 399 4.45 50.63 4.82
N ILE A 400 4.44 49.37 5.26
CA ILE A 400 4.53 49.04 6.68
C ILE A 400 5.99 48.74 7.03
N HIS A 401 6.51 49.50 7.99
CA HIS A 401 7.87 49.35 8.49
C HIS A 401 7.84 48.81 9.91
N MET A 402 8.53 47.71 10.14
CA MET A 402 8.68 47.10 11.45
C MET A 402 10.14 47.26 11.91
N ILE A 403 10.33 47.65 13.18
CA ILE A 403 11.65 47.93 13.77
C ILE A 403 11.77 47.14 15.06
N LYS A 404 12.83 46.33 15.19
CA LYS A 404 13.17 45.68 16.44
C LYS A 404 14.01 46.64 17.28
N VAL A 405 13.59 46.88 18.51
CA VAL A 405 14.33 47.69 19.49
C VAL A 405 14.59 46.83 20.71
N ASP A 406 15.86 46.67 21.08
CA ASP A 406 16.24 45.97 22.29
C ASP A 406 16.13 46.95 23.47
N VAL A 407 15.34 46.60 24.48
CA VAL A 407 15.13 47.42 25.68
C VAL A 407 15.91 46.79 26.83
N GLU A 408 16.95 47.49 27.27
CA GLU A 408 17.73 47.08 28.42
C GLU A 408 17.07 47.57 29.71
N SER A 409 16.86 46.64 30.65
CA SER A 409 16.44 46.97 32.01
C SER A 409 17.35 46.29 33.02
N GLU A 410 18.01 47.12 33.81
CA GLU A 410 18.86 46.67 34.91
C GLU A 410 18.05 46.63 36.21
N PHE A 411 18.18 45.53 36.95
CA PHE A 411 17.64 45.38 38.30
C PHE A 411 18.80 45.38 39.29
N ALA A 412 19.01 46.50 39.98
CA ALA A 412 20.07 46.69 40.96
C ALA A 412 19.47 46.98 42.35
N PRO A 413 18.95 45.97 43.07
CA PRO A 413 18.39 46.17 44.40
C PRO A 413 19.50 46.52 45.39
N ILE A 414 19.26 47.52 46.24
CA ILE A 414 20.19 47.86 47.33
C ILE A 414 19.90 46.93 48.50
N ILE A 415 20.83 46.01 48.79
CA ILE A 415 20.67 44.99 49.81
C ILE A 415 21.65 45.25 50.95
N GLY A 416 21.11 45.67 52.09
CA GLY A 416 21.75 45.86 53.39
C GLY A 416 23.28 45.77 53.45
N THR A 417 23.80 44.67 54.00
CA THR A 417 25.23 44.47 54.27
C THR A 417 25.94 43.67 53.19
N GLU A 418 27.27 43.79 53.08
CA GLU A 418 28.11 43.08 52.11
C GLU A 418 27.88 41.56 52.12
N LYS A 419 27.79 40.95 53.31
CA LYS A 419 27.50 39.51 53.47
C LYS A 419 26.15 39.08 52.87
N GLN A 420 25.13 39.94 52.98
CA GLN A 420 23.80 39.65 52.42
C GLN A 420 23.80 39.75 50.89
N SER A 421 24.64 40.63 50.34
CA SER A 421 24.81 40.75 48.89
C SER A 421 25.57 39.54 48.32
N GLU A 422 26.62 39.06 48.99
CA GLU A 422 27.34 37.84 48.60
C GLU A 422 26.45 36.59 48.64
N GLU A 423 25.57 36.48 49.63
CA GLU A 423 24.63 35.35 49.77
C GLU A 423 23.60 35.32 48.64
N LEU A 424 23.06 36.48 48.23
CA LEU A 424 22.15 36.56 47.09
C LEU A 424 22.86 36.21 45.77
N VAL A 425 24.08 36.70 45.55
CA VAL A 425 24.85 36.37 44.34
C VAL A 425 25.12 34.87 44.28
N ARG A 426 25.48 34.25 45.40
CA ARG A 426 25.70 32.80 45.45
C ARG A 426 24.42 32.00 45.16
N TYR A 427 23.27 32.45 45.69
CA TYR A 427 21.97 31.85 45.40
C TYR A 427 21.62 31.92 43.91
N LEU A 428 21.81 33.08 43.25
CA LEU A 428 21.54 33.25 41.82
C LEU A 428 22.52 32.47 40.93
N MET A 429 23.79 32.38 41.33
CA MET A 429 24.81 31.63 40.57
C MET A 429 24.60 30.12 40.64
N GLN A 430 24.07 29.61 41.75
CA GLN A 430 23.75 28.19 41.90
C GLN A 430 22.66 27.75 40.90
N ASP A 431 21.61 28.56 40.73
CA ASP A 431 20.55 28.29 39.75
C ASP A 431 21.06 28.50 38.28
N PHE A 432 22.04 29.38 38.07
CA PHE A 432 22.63 29.63 36.74
C PHE A 432 23.46 28.47 36.20
N GLU A 433 24.19 27.76 37.08
CA GLU A 433 25.08 26.67 36.68
C GLU A 433 24.30 25.43 36.19
N ASP A 434 23.07 25.21 36.68
CA ASP A 434 22.23 24.07 36.29
C ASP A 434 21.38 24.36 35.03
N ASP A 435 20.74 25.54 34.94
CA ASP A 435 20.03 26.01 33.73
C ASP A 435 19.95 27.55 33.70
N PRO A 436 20.62 28.23 32.75
CA PRO A 436 20.61 29.70 32.64
C PRO A 436 19.22 30.32 32.50
N LEU A 437 18.22 29.57 32.01
CA LEU A 437 16.84 30.05 31.88
C LEU A 437 16.02 29.90 33.17
N SER A 438 16.46 29.06 34.11
CA SER A 438 15.74 28.79 35.36
C SER A 438 15.69 30.00 36.29
N ILE A 439 16.72 30.87 36.26
CA ILE A 439 16.81 32.09 37.07
C ILE A 439 15.64 33.05 36.87
N TRP A 440 15.02 33.03 35.69
CA TRP A 440 13.84 33.86 35.43
C TRP A 440 12.65 33.47 36.32
N ASN A 441 12.64 32.25 36.84
CA ASN A 441 11.62 31.74 37.76
C ASN A 441 12.03 31.87 39.23
N SER A 442 13.27 32.27 39.54
CA SER A 442 13.73 32.44 40.93
C SER A 442 12.95 33.55 41.63
N ASP A 443 12.54 33.27 42.86
CA ASP A 443 11.77 34.19 43.70
C ASP A 443 12.73 35.10 44.47
N ILE A 444 12.63 36.41 44.22
CA ILE A 444 13.44 37.42 44.89
C ILE A 444 12.49 38.40 45.57
N PHE A 445 12.46 38.36 46.90
CA PHE A 445 11.60 39.19 47.75
C PHE A 445 10.08 38.95 47.58
N GLY A 446 9.66 37.70 47.30
CA GLY A 446 8.25 37.31 47.20
C GLY A 446 7.62 37.65 45.84
N ARG A 447 8.46 37.83 44.82
CA ARG A 447 8.11 38.06 43.41
C ARG A 447 9.15 37.37 42.53
N SER A 448 8.71 36.81 41.39
CA SER A 448 9.66 36.23 40.42
C SER A 448 10.50 37.32 39.76
N LEU A 449 11.78 37.04 39.52
CA LEU A 449 12.67 37.96 38.80
C LEU A 449 12.11 38.33 37.41
N SER A 450 11.51 37.38 36.70
CA SER A 450 10.82 37.62 35.42
C SER A 450 9.71 38.67 35.51
N SER A 451 8.94 38.71 36.60
CA SER A 451 7.88 39.70 36.79
C SER A 451 8.46 41.11 36.95
N ILE A 452 9.51 41.25 37.78
CA ILE A 452 10.16 42.53 38.08
C ILE A 452 10.82 43.11 36.83
N VAL A 453 11.55 42.28 36.07
CA VAL A 453 12.21 42.71 34.83
C VAL A 453 11.17 43.04 33.75
N ARG A 454 10.09 42.26 33.64
CA ARG A 454 9.00 42.55 32.68
C ARG A 454 8.27 43.85 33.01
N GLU A 455 8.02 44.15 34.28
CA GLU A 455 7.47 45.45 34.71
C GLU A 455 8.40 46.61 34.35
N GLY A 456 9.71 46.47 34.58
CA GLY A 456 10.72 47.46 34.19
C GLY A 456 10.79 47.71 32.69
N ILE A 457 10.71 46.64 31.88
CA ILE A 457 10.66 46.72 30.42
C ILE A 457 9.34 47.35 29.94
N GLN A 458 8.19 46.93 30.48
CA GLN A 458 6.88 47.51 30.12
C GLN A 458 6.80 49.00 30.45
N GLY A 459 7.32 49.40 31.61
CA GLY A 459 7.46 50.81 31.98
C GLY A 459 8.24 51.58 30.92
N LYS A 460 9.41 51.08 30.50
CA LYS A 460 10.24 51.72 29.47
C LYS A 460 9.62 51.75 28.07
N LEU A 461 8.91 50.68 27.67
CA LEU A 461 8.21 50.61 26.39
C LEU A 461 7.09 51.66 26.27
N SER A 462 6.44 52.02 27.39
CA SER A 462 5.39 53.02 27.42
C SER A 462 5.89 54.48 27.34
N LEU A 463 7.19 54.72 27.48
CA LEU A 463 7.76 56.07 27.59
C LEU A 463 7.98 56.79 26.27
N MET A 464 7.91 56.12 25.11
CA MET A 464 8.15 56.79 23.83
C MET A 464 7.03 57.81 23.55
N PRO A 465 7.30 59.13 23.63
CA PRO A 465 6.26 60.14 23.51
C PRO A 465 5.71 60.20 22.08
N GLU A 466 4.43 60.58 21.92
CA GLU A 466 3.78 60.62 20.60
C GLU A 466 4.53 61.51 19.61
N ASN A 467 5.02 62.67 20.03
CA ASN A 467 5.79 63.58 19.18
C ASN A 467 7.08 62.93 18.63
N ALA A 468 7.74 62.06 19.39
CA ALA A 468 8.91 61.31 18.93
C ALA A 468 8.52 60.24 17.89
N ARG A 469 7.38 59.57 18.07
CA ARG A 469 6.83 58.61 17.10
C ARG A 469 6.48 59.30 15.77
N TYR A 470 5.83 60.47 15.83
CA TYR A 470 5.52 61.27 14.65
C TYR A 470 6.77 61.74 13.91
N LYS A 471 7.77 62.28 14.64
CA LYS A 471 9.05 62.69 14.03
C LYS A 471 9.75 61.52 13.36
N LEU A 472 9.77 60.35 13.98
CA LEU A 472 10.38 59.15 13.41
C LEU A 472 9.68 58.72 12.11
N LYS A 473 8.34 58.67 12.13
CA LYS A 473 7.53 58.39 10.94
C LYS A 473 7.81 59.38 9.81
N GLU A 474 7.73 60.68 10.08
CA GLU A 474 7.94 61.74 9.07
C GLU A 474 9.35 61.69 8.48
N THR A 475 10.34 61.40 9.32
CA THR A 475 11.74 61.25 8.89
C THR A 475 11.90 60.07 7.95
N LEU A 476 11.29 58.91 8.26
CA LEU A 476 11.29 57.75 7.37
C LEU A 476 10.55 58.04 6.06
N GLU A 477 9.38 58.69 6.11
CA GLU A 477 8.61 59.08 4.91
C GLU A 477 9.41 60.00 3.98
N ARG A 478 10.13 61.00 4.54
CA ARG A 478 10.97 61.89 3.73
C ARG A 478 12.13 61.16 3.07
N ILE A 479 12.83 60.29 3.80
CA ILE A 479 13.97 59.53 3.25
C ILE A 479 13.53 58.67 2.07
N ILE A 480 12.39 57.98 2.20
CA ILE A 480 11.87 57.09 1.16
C ILE A 480 11.44 57.89 -0.07
N ASN A 481 10.77 59.04 0.11
CA ASN A 481 10.25 59.84 -1.00
C ASN A 481 11.32 60.71 -1.69
N GLU A 482 12.29 61.24 -0.94
CA GLU A 482 13.29 62.20 -1.44
C GLU A 482 14.60 61.52 -1.86
N GLY A 483 14.81 60.24 -1.53
CA GLY A 483 15.99 59.47 -1.92
C GLY A 483 17.30 60.00 -1.33
N SER A 484 17.23 60.80 -0.26
CA SER A 484 18.36 61.48 0.36
C SER A 484 19.18 60.52 1.23
N GLY A 485 20.21 59.94 0.62
CA GLY A 485 21.18 59.10 1.33
C GLY A 485 22.07 59.92 2.26
N GLY A 486 21.99 59.66 3.56
CA GLY A 486 23.23 59.63 4.36
C GLY A 486 23.18 60.04 5.81
N LEU A 487 22.19 60.78 6.31
CA LEU A 487 22.24 61.16 7.73
C LEU A 487 20.86 61.43 8.36
N ILE A 488 20.54 60.63 9.37
CA ILE A 488 19.38 60.85 10.24
C ILE A 488 19.91 61.53 11.52
N ALA A 489 19.67 62.83 11.66
CA ALA A 489 19.93 63.54 12.91
C ALA A 489 18.62 63.71 13.68
N ILE A 490 18.35 62.80 14.61
CA ILE A 490 17.24 62.95 15.56
C ILE A 490 17.74 63.81 16.72
N ILE A 491 17.42 65.09 16.70
CA ILE A 491 17.62 65.98 17.86
C ILE A 491 16.38 65.83 18.74
N LEU A 492 16.53 65.12 19.86
CA LEU A 492 15.49 64.91 20.87
C LEU A 492 15.33 66.13 21.77
#